data_AF-U2WE01-F1
#
_entry.id   AF-U2WE01-F1
#
_cell.length_a   1.000
_cell.length_b   1.000
_cell.length_c   1.000
_cell.angle_alpha   90.00
_cell.angle_beta   90.00
_cell.angle_gamma   90.00
#
_symmetry.space_group_name_H-M   'P 1'
#
loop_
_entity.id
_entity.type
_entity.pdbx_description
1 polymer ?
#
loop_
_entity_poly.entity_id
_entity_poly.type
_entity_poly.pdbx_seq_one_letter_code
_entity_poly.pdbx_strand_id
1 'polypeptide(L)'
;MNPDLNSENFDILSRITELRKLRGLSVYKLAKLSGIPQSTIATWYQKNLYPPLDKVERICRVMGISLSDFFRVSEEEGKEEEALLLEHWRRLDEEERSALLLLIRHLKGRESARSAAETAIPGKEE
;
A
#
# COMPACT_ATOMS: atom_id res chain seq x y z
N MET A 1 -12.26 -26.38 4.78
CA MET A 1 -11.74 -25.56 3.67
C MET A 1 -10.94 -24.45 4.31
N ASN A 2 -9.62 -24.49 4.11
CA ASN A 2 -8.60 -23.88 4.99
C ASN A 2 -8.77 -22.37 5.19
N PRO A 3 -8.87 -21.91 6.45
CA PRO A 3 -8.89 -20.50 6.82
C PRO A 3 -7.56 -20.04 7.45
N ASP A 4 -6.41 -20.39 6.87
CA ASP A 4 -5.11 -19.93 7.37
C ASP A 4 -4.12 -19.66 6.24
N LEU A 5 -3.92 -18.38 5.92
CA LEU A 5 -2.69 -17.86 5.34
C LEU A 5 -2.56 -16.36 5.68
N ASN A 6 -1.84 -16.09 6.77
CA ASN A 6 -0.95 -14.95 7.05
C ASN A 6 -1.42 -13.49 6.83
N SER A 7 -1.53 -12.78 7.96
CA SER A 7 -0.90 -11.49 8.31
C SER A 7 -0.73 -10.42 7.22
N GLU A 8 -1.37 -9.25 7.45
CA GLU A 8 -1.46 -8.07 6.58
C GLU A 8 -2.21 -8.30 5.26
N ASN A 9 -3.54 -8.41 5.39
CA ASN A 9 -4.43 -8.84 4.32
C ASN A 9 -4.64 -7.72 3.28
N PHE A 10 -3.85 -7.72 2.21
CA PHE A 10 -4.07 -6.84 1.07
C PHE A 10 -5.45 -7.11 0.44
N ASP A 11 -6.36 -6.14 0.58
CA ASP A 11 -7.72 -6.27 0.05
C ASP A 11 -7.75 -5.96 -1.46
N ILE A 12 -7.71 -7.03 -2.25
CA ILE A 12 -7.80 -7.00 -3.72
C ILE A 12 -9.08 -6.28 -4.18
N LEU A 13 -10.22 -6.49 -3.52
CA LEU A 13 -11.49 -5.89 -3.93
C LEU A 13 -11.52 -4.39 -3.62
N SER A 14 -10.97 -3.99 -2.48
CA SER A 14 -10.78 -2.58 -2.14
C SER A 14 -9.86 -1.90 -3.15
N ARG A 15 -8.70 -2.50 -3.47
CA ARG A 15 -7.77 -1.97 -4.47
C ARG A 15 -8.38 -1.82 -5.86
N ILE A 16 -9.11 -2.84 -6.33
CA ILE A 16 -9.84 -2.75 -7.61
C ILE A 16 -10.83 -1.59 -7.58
N THR A 17 -11.52 -1.38 -6.46
CA THR A 17 -12.50 -0.30 -6.29
C THR A 17 -11.85 1.08 -6.34
N GLU A 18 -10.74 1.26 -5.63
CA GLU A 18 -9.95 2.48 -5.61
C GLU A 18 -9.48 2.84 -7.03
N LEU A 19 -8.76 1.93 -7.68
CA LEU A 19 -8.23 2.13 -9.03
C LEU A 19 -9.33 2.39 -10.07
N ARG A 20 -10.51 1.78 -9.87
CA ARG A 20 -11.70 1.98 -10.70
C ARG A 20 -12.26 3.39 -10.50
N LYS A 21 -12.37 3.87 -9.26
CA LYS A 21 -12.84 5.22 -8.91
C LYS A 21 -11.90 6.31 -9.42
N LEU A 22 -10.58 6.14 -9.23
CA LEU A 22 -9.56 7.06 -9.74
C LEU A 22 -9.65 7.28 -11.26
N ARG A 23 -10.09 6.26 -12.00
CA ARG A 23 -10.26 6.33 -13.47
C ARG A 23 -11.70 6.62 -13.91
N GLY A 24 -12.62 6.89 -12.99
CA GLY A 24 -14.04 7.13 -13.31
C GLY A 24 -14.73 5.94 -13.99
N LEU A 25 -14.24 4.72 -13.77
CA LEU A 25 -14.79 3.50 -14.39
C LEU A 25 -16.01 3.01 -13.59
N SER A 26 -17.12 2.70 -14.25
CA SER A 26 -18.21 1.95 -13.59
C SER A 26 -17.86 0.45 -13.52
N VAL A 27 -18.52 -0.30 -12.63
CA VAL A 27 -18.37 -1.77 -12.59
C VAL A 27 -18.75 -2.39 -13.93
N TYR A 28 -19.79 -1.87 -14.57
CA TYR A 28 -20.20 -2.27 -15.92
C TYR A 28 -19.10 -2.00 -16.97
N LYS A 29 -18.48 -0.82 -16.94
CA LYS A 29 -17.39 -0.48 -17.87
C LYS A 29 -16.16 -1.37 -17.64
N LEU A 30 -15.83 -1.66 -16.38
CA LEU A 30 -14.77 -2.60 -16.04
C LEU A 30 -15.06 -4.01 -16.55
N ALA A 31 -16.29 -4.50 -16.37
CA ALA A 31 -16.74 -5.80 -16.87
C ALA A 31 -16.59 -5.89 -18.40
N LYS A 32 -17.08 -4.86 -19.11
CA LYS A 32 -17.03 -4.78 -20.58
C LYS A 32 -15.60 -4.76 -21.11
N LEU A 33 -14.72 -3.98 -20.48
CA LEU A 33 -13.32 -3.87 -20.90
C LEU A 33 -12.52 -5.14 -20.59
N SER A 34 -12.68 -5.70 -19.38
CA SER A 34 -11.94 -6.90 -18.92
C SER A 34 -12.43 -8.21 -19.55
N GLY A 35 -13.59 -8.20 -20.22
CA GLY A 35 -14.22 -9.41 -20.73
C GLY A 35 -14.68 -10.35 -19.61
N ILE A 36 -14.81 -9.84 -18.38
CA ILE A 36 -15.29 -10.59 -17.22
C ILE A 36 -16.78 -10.28 -17.07
N PRO A 37 -17.66 -11.28 -16.96
CA PRO A 37 -19.08 -11.04 -16.77
C PRO A 37 -19.34 -10.18 -15.54
N GLN A 38 -20.25 -9.20 -15.66
CA GLN A 38 -20.61 -8.34 -14.54
C GLN A 38 -21.15 -9.15 -13.36
N SER A 39 -21.88 -10.24 -13.61
CA SER A 39 -22.37 -11.16 -12.57
C SER A 39 -21.22 -11.80 -11.78
N THR A 40 -20.10 -12.13 -12.44
CA THR A 40 -18.90 -12.65 -11.79
C THR A 40 -18.27 -11.60 -10.89
N ILE A 41 -18.10 -10.37 -11.40
CA ILE A 41 -17.56 -9.26 -10.60
C ILE A 41 -18.46 -8.96 -9.40
N ALA A 42 -19.78 -8.91 -9.61
CA ALA A 42 -20.75 -8.71 -8.55
C ALA A 42 -20.70 -9.83 -7.49
N THR A 43 -20.51 -11.09 -7.92
CA THR A 43 -20.36 -12.23 -7.00
C THR A 43 -19.13 -12.08 -6.11
N TRP A 44 -18.00 -11.60 -6.67
CA TRP A 44 -16.79 -11.33 -5.90
C TRP A 44 -17.05 -10.28 -4.80
N TYR A 45 -17.70 -9.17 -5.13
CA TYR A 45 -18.05 -8.14 -4.15
C TYR A 45 -19.09 -8.59 -3.11
N GLN A 46 -20.13 -9.32 -3.52
CA GLN A 46 -21.21 -9.73 -2.63
C GLN A 46 -20.79 -10.83 -1.64
N LYS A 47 -20.01 -11.81 -2.12
CA LYS A 47 -19.57 -12.96 -1.32
C LYS A 47 -18.19 -12.75 -0.69
N ASN A 48 -17.61 -11.56 -0.84
CA ASN A 48 -16.24 -11.23 -0.43
C ASN A 48 -15.23 -12.29 -0.93
N LEU A 49 -15.37 -12.69 -2.19
CA LEU A 49 -14.50 -13.67 -2.83
C LEU A 49 -13.39 -12.97 -3.60
N TYR A 50 -12.19 -13.52 -3.50
CA TYR A 50 -11.04 -13.01 -4.23
C TYR A 50 -11.08 -13.48 -5.69
N PRO A 51 -10.93 -12.57 -6.67
CA PRO A 51 -10.72 -12.95 -8.05
C PRO A 51 -9.43 -13.78 -8.18
N PRO A 52 -9.41 -14.84 -8.99
CA PRO A 52 -8.17 -15.56 -9.27
C PRO A 52 -7.18 -14.67 -10.02
N LEU A 53 -5.89 -15.00 -9.91
CA LEU A 53 -4.78 -14.16 -10.40
C LEU A 53 -4.90 -13.80 -11.89
N ASP A 54 -5.38 -14.73 -12.73
CA ASP A 54 -5.61 -14.50 -14.16
C ASP A 54 -6.63 -13.38 -14.43
N LYS A 55 -7.64 -13.24 -13.55
CA LYS A 55 -8.65 -12.20 -13.62
C LYS A 55 -8.12 -10.87 -13.11
N VAL A 56 -7.34 -10.90 -12.04
CA VAL A 56 -6.64 -9.70 -11.53
C VAL A 56 -5.72 -9.14 -12.61
N GLU A 57 -4.94 -9.99 -13.29
CA GLU A 57 -4.05 -9.57 -14.37
C GLU A 57 -4.82 -8.93 -15.54
N ARG A 58 -5.95 -9.53 -15.94
CA ARG A 58 -6.83 -8.92 -16.97
C ARG A 58 -7.37 -7.57 -16.55
N ILE A 59 -7.79 -7.44 -15.28
CA ILE A 59 -8.25 -6.17 -14.71
C ILE A 59 -7.13 -5.13 -14.75
N CYS A 60 -5.92 -5.50 -14.33
CA CYS A 60 -4.73 -4.62 -14.39
C CYS A 60 -4.46 -4.15 -15.82
N ARG A 61 -4.50 -5.08 -16.79
CA ARG A 61 -4.25 -4.80 -18.20
C ARG A 61 -5.21 -3.76 -18.78
N VAL A 62 -6.52 -3.88 -18.48
CA VAL A 62 -7.51 -2.91 -18.99
C VAL A 62 -7.48 -1.58 -18.26
N MET A 63 -6.89 -1.54 -17.07
CA MET A 63 -6.65 -0.33 -16.30
C MET A 63 -5.31 0.34 -16.66
N GLY A 64 -4.50 -0.31 -17.50
CA GLY A 64 -3.20 0.19 -17.93
C GLY A 64 -2.13 0.17 -16.84
N ILE A 65 -2.23 -0.76 -15.87
CA ILE A 65 -1.24 -0.92 -14.79
C ILE A 65 -0.61 -2.31 -14.85
N SER A 66 0.61 -2.42 -14.33
CA SER A 66 1.24 -3.72 -14.12
C SER A 66 0.64 -4.40 -12.88
N LEU A 67 0.81 -5.72 -12.80
CA LEU A 67 0.44 -6.47 -11.60
C LEU A 67 1.27 -6.00 -10.40
N SER A 68 2.54 -5.68 -10.61
CA SER A 68 3.43 -5.11 -9.58
C SER A 68 2.89 -3.78 -9.05
N ASP A 69 2.41 -2.88 -9.90
CA ASP A 69 1.81 -1.60 -9.48
C ASP A 69 0.47 -1.81 -8.76
N PHE A 70 -0.30 -2.84 -9.15
CA PHE A 70 -1.54 -3.19 -8.48
C PHE A 70 -1.30 -3.55 -7.01
N PHE A 71 -0.31 -4.42 -6.76
CA PHE A 71 0.08 -4.88 -5.42
C PHE A 71 1.03 -3.93 -4.69
N ARG A 72 1.46 -2.82 -5.32
CA ARG A 72 2.22 -1.77 -4.64
C ARG A 72 1.26 -1.02 -3.71
N VAL A 73 1.12 -1.54 -2.49
CA VAL A 73 0.35 -0.96 -1.39
C VAL A 73 0.97 0.39 -1.06
N SER A 74 0.24 1.48 -1.28
CA SER A 74 0.41 2.82 -0.70
C SER A 74 1.80 3.21 -0.15
N GLU A 75 2.88 3.04 -0.90
CA GLU A 75 4.12 3.82 -0.74
C GLU A 75 3.97 5.18 -1.45
N GLU A 76 2.77 5.78 -1.46
CA GLU A 76 2.55 7.08 -2.09
C GLU A 76 2.55 8.22 -1.08
N GLU A 77 2.31 7.92 0.20
CA GLU A 77 2.61 8.84 1.30
C GLU A 77 4.12 8.84 1.53
N GLY A 78 4.80 9.75 0.85
CA GLY A 78 6.25 9.93 0.96
C GLY A 78 6.97 10.16 -0.37
N LYS A 79 6.35 9.91 -1.53
CA LYS A 79 7.08 9.97 -2.82
C LYS A 79 7.67 11.33 -3.16
N GLU A 80 6.97 12.43 -2.88
CA GLU A 80 7.48 13.76 -3.19
C GLU A 80 8.60 14.16 -2.23
N GLU A 81 8.41 13.97 -0.93
CA GLU A 81 9.43 14.28 0.09
C GLU A 81 10.65 13.37 0.00
N GLU A 82 10.46 12.08 -0.28
CA GLU A 82 11.54 11.11 -0.51
C GLU A 82 12.28 11.41 -1.81
N ALA A 83 11.56 11.76 -2.90
CA ALA A 83 12.21 12.17 -4.15
C ALA A 83 13.03 13.44 -3.97
N LEU A 84 12.51 14.44 -3.24
CA LEU A 84 13.24 15.65 -2.89
C LEU A 84 14.46 15.34 -2.01
N LEU A 85 14.30 14.49 -0.99
CA LEU A 85 15.42 14.07 -0.13
C LEU A 85 16.52 13.38 -0.95
N LEU A 86 16.15 12.48 -1.87
CA LEU A 86 17.09 11.81 -2.77
C LEU A 86 17.76 12.78 -3.74
N GLU A 87 17.03 13.78 -4.24
CA GLU A 87 17.59 14.83 -5.10
C GLU A 87 18.63 15.67 -4.34
N HIS A 88 18.31 16.09 -3.11
CA HIS A 88 19.24 16.81 -2.24
C HIS A 88 20.43 15.93 -1.85
N TRP A 89 20.21 14.69 -1.46
CA TRP A 89 21.24 13.72 -1.09
C TRP A 89 22.30 13.54 -2.18
N ARG A 90 21.87 13.48 -3.45
CA ARG A 90 22.77 13.35 -4.60
C ARG A 90 23.68 14.57 -4.79
N ARG A 91 23.27 15.75 -4.33
CA ARG A 91 24.04 17.01 -4.41
C ARG A 91 25.00 17.22 -3.23
N LEU A 92 24.80 16.53 -2.11
CA LEU A 92 25.66 16.62 -0.93
C LEU A 92 27.01 15.94 -1.14
N ASP A 93 28.04 16.44 -0.48
CA ASP A 93 29.36 15.82 -0.38
C ASP A 93 29.42 14.72 0.72
N GLU A 94 30.59 14.09 0.86
CA GLU A 94 30.76 12.95 1.76
C GLU A 94 30.64 13.32 3.25
N GLU A 95 31.04 14.53 3.62
CA GLU A 95 30.95 15.04 5.00
C GLU A 95 29.49 15.38 5.36
N GLU A 96 28.80 16.08 4.45
CA GLU A 96 27.39 16.45 4.59
C GLU A 96 26.48 15.21 4.65
N ARG A 97 26.74 14.21 3.80
CA ARG A 97 26.02 12.92 3.84
C ARG A 97 26.22 12.20 5.16
N SER A 98 27.45 12.21 5.67
CA SER A 98 27.78 11.59 6.96
C SER A 98 27.04 12.26 8.12
N ALA A 99 26.97 13.60 8.12
CA ALA A 99 26.21 14.36 9.10
C ALA A 99 24.70 14.06 9.04
N LEU A 100 24.13 13.98 7.83
CA LEU A 100 22.71 13.67 7.65
C LEU A 100 22.37 12.24 8.09
N LEU A 101 23.23 11.26 7.80
CA LEU A 101 23.05 9.88 8.29
C LEU A 101 23.14 9.79 9.81
N LEU A 102 24.05 10.56 10.42
CA LEU A 102 24.17 10.63 11.87
C LEU A 102 22.88 11.18 12.50
N LEU A 103 22.32 12.25 11.91
CA LEU A 103 21.06 12.83 12.35
C LEU A 103 19.90 11.82 12.23
N ILE A 104 19.73 11.17 11.07
CA ILE A 104 18.69 10.15 10.85
C ILE A 104 18.82 9.01 11.86
N ARG A 105 20.05 8.54 12.12
CA ARG A 105 20.33 7.49 13.11
C ARG A 105 19.92 7.92 14.52
N HIS A 106 20.22 9.17 14.91
CA HIS A 106 19.79 9.72 16.20
C HIS A 106 18.28 9.82 16.31
N LEU A 107 17.58 10.22 15.24
CA LEU A 107 16.12 10.34 15.24
C LEU A 107 15.44 8.97 15.35
N LYS A 108 15.88 7.96 14.60
CA LYS A 108 15.35 6.59 14.69
C LYS A 108 15.62 5.94 16.05
N GLY A 109 16.77 6.23 16.68
CA GLY A 109 17.07 5.75 18.03
C GLY A 109 16.13 6.31 19.11
N ARG A 110 15.55 7.51 18.89
CA ARG A 110 14.61 8.14 19.84
C ARG A 110 13.20 7.59 19.76
N GLU A 111 12.77 7.12 18.59
CA GLU A 111 11.47 6.46 18.41
C GLU A 111 11.38 5.18 19.26
N SER A 112 12.46 4.38 19.26
CA SER A 112 12.54 3.16 20.06
C SER A 112 12.53 3.44 21.58
N ALA A 113 12.97 4.62 22.01
CA ALA A 113 12.95 5.04 23.42
C ALA A 113 11.61 5.65 23.85
N ARG A 114 10.89 6.36 22.95
CA ARG A 114 9.54 6.87 23.23
C ARG A 114 8.50 5.77 23.32
N SER A 115 8.56 4.77 22.43
CA SER A 115 7.64 3.63 22.47
C SER A 115 7.76 2.79 23.75
N ALA A 116 8.90 2.81 24.43
CA ALA A 116 9.09 2.14 25.73
C ALA A 116 8.62 2.99 26.92
N ALA A 117 8.62 4.32 26.80
CA ALA A 117 8.17 5.23 27.86
C ALA A 117 6.64 5.37 27.92
N GLU A 118 5.94 5.12 26.81
CA GLU A 118 4.47 5.25 26.73
C GLU A 118 3.72 4.02 27.29
N THR A 119 4.41 2.89 27.49
CA THR A 119 3.85 1.66 28.11
C THR A 119 3.95 1.65 29.65
N ALA A 120 4.61 2.63 30.25
CA ALA A 120 4.71 2.78 31.70
C ALA A 120 3.68 3.80 32.20
N ILE A 121 2.41 3.40 32.26
CA ILE A 121 1.40 4.15 33.02
C ILE A 121 1.64 3.87 34.51
N PRO A 122 1.92 4.89 35.35
CA PRO A 122 1.95 4.73 36.79
C PRO A 122 0.52 4.83 37.35
N GLY A 123 0.18 3.94 38.27
CA GLY A 123 -0.90 4.18 39.23
C GLY A 123 -2.22 3.49 38.94
N LYS A 124 -2.44 2.37 39.64
CA LYS A 124 -3.61 2.25 40.54
C LYS A 124 -3.14 1.55 41.82
N GLU A 125 -2.60 2.35 42.73
CA GLU A 125 -2.78 2.13 44.16
C GLU A 125 -4.20 2.60 44.54
N GLU A 126 -4.82 1.78 45.39
CA GLU A 126 -6.00 2.01 46.25
C GLU A 126 -7.41 2.08 45.63
#